data_AF-T1GL47-F1
#
_entry.id   AF-T1GL47-F1
#
_cell.length_a   1.000
_cell.length_b   1.000
_cell.length_c   1.000
_cell.angle_alpha   90.00
_cell.angle_beta   90.00
_cell.angle_gamma   90.00
#
_symmetry.space_group_name_H-M   'P 1'
#
loop_
_entity.id
_entity.type
_entity.pdbx_description
1 polymer ?
#
loop_
_entity_poly.entity_id
_entity_poly.type
_entity_poly.pdbx_seq_one_letter_code
_entity_poly.pdbx_strand_id
1 'polypeptide(L)'
;MNVPAGGFTVNDVVFHVAVDSLPFGGVGYSGMGNYHGKFGYDTFTHKKSCLKKNFNGLGEFLASGRYPPYSEKKTSILANLLAKRRPFPKLYFSHILAVGVGVVVTLLVNKYIHDK
;
A
#
# COMPACT_ATOMS: atom_id res chain seq x y z
N MET A 1 -6.10 2.25 -24.69
CA MET A 1 -4.70 2.22 -25.18
C MET A 1 -4.03 0.99 -24.59
N ASN A 2 -3.85 -0.08 -25.37
CA ASN A 2 -3.40 -1.39 -24.87
C ASN A 2 -2.09 -1.86 -25.56
N VAL A 3 -1.23 -0.92 -25.94
CA VAL A 3 0.04 -1.22 -26.63
C VAL A 3 1.20 -0.81 -25.72
N PRO A 4 2.16 -1.69 -25.43
CA PRO A 4 3.35 -1.33 -24.68
C PRO A 4 4.26 -0.42 -25.54
N ALA A 5 4.55 0.77 -25.05
CA ALA A 5 5.43 1.74 -25.70
C ALA A 5 6.23 2.53 -24.64
N GLY A 6 7.38 3.09 -25.02
CA GLY A 6 8.18 3.95 -24.14
C GLY A 6 7.53 5.30 -23.83
N GLY A 7 6.83 5.86 -24.82
CA GLY A 7 6.03 7.08 -24.69
C GLY A 7 5.01 7.16 -25.82
N PHE A 8 3.95 7.94 -25.62
CA PHE A 8 2.97 8.24 -26.67
C PHE A 8 2.53 9.69 -26.56
N THR A 9 2.12 10.27 -27.69
CA THR A 9 1.51 11.59 -27.78
C THR A 9 0.25 11.45 -28.62
N VAL A 10 -0.85 12.07 -28.19
CA VAL A 10 -2.12 12.07 -28.92
C VAL A 10 -2.22 13.41 -29.65
N ASN A 11 -2.56 13.38 -30.94
CA ASN A 11 -2.72 14.55 -31.81
C ASN A 11 -1.44 15.37 -32.09
N ASP A 12 -0.26 14.86 -31.73
CA ASP A 12 1.02 15.49 -32.02
C ASP A 12 2.15 14.45 -32.06
N VAL A 13 3.34 14.84 -32.52
CA VAL A 13 4.55 14.01 -32.62
C VAL A 13 5.72 14.67 -31.89
N VAL A 14 6.63 13.87 -31.33
CA VAL A 14 7.90 14.30 -30.70
C VAL A 14 7.77 15.17 -29.43
N PHE A 15 6.70 15.96 -29.25
CA PHE A 15 6.56 16.92 -28.16
C PHE A 15 6.68 16.33 -26.75
N HIS A 16 6.33 15.06 -26.54
CA HIS A 16 6.53 14.41 -25.23
C HIS A 16 8.01 14.35 -24.78
N VAL A 17 8.96 14.50 -25.71
CA VAL A 17 10.41 14.56 -25.41
C VAL A 17 10.81 15.94 -24.88
N ALA A 18 10.07 17.00 -25.19
CA ALA A 18 10.40 18.37 -24.75
C ALA A 18 9.89 18.70 -23.34
N VAL A 19 9.06 17.82 -22.74
CA VAL A 19 8.40 18.09 -21.47
C VAL A 19 9.22 17.53 -20.32
N ASP A 20 9.86 18.42 -19.54
CA ASP A 20 10.78 18.02 -18.48
C ASP A 20 10.18 17.20 -17.33
N SER A 21 8.86 17.28 -17.17
CA SER A 21 8.12 16.57 -16.15
C SER A 21 7.70 15.16 -16.55
N LEU A 22 7.92 14.75 -17.81
CA LEU A 22 7.61 13.40 -18.29
C LEU A 22 8.88 12.52 -18.30
N PRO A 23 8.80 11.26 -17.85
CA PRO A 23 9.91 10.34 -17.96
C PRO A 23 10.10 9.94 -19.43
N PHE A 24 11.27 10.23 -20.00
CA PHE A 24 11.63 9.79 -21.34
C PHE A 24 12.46 8.51 -21.25
N GLY A 25 11.99 7.43 -21.89
CA GLY A 25 12.62 6.11 -21.82
C GLY A 25 11.96 5.09 -22.73
N GLY A 26 12.59 3.91 -22.85
CA GLY A 26 12.14 2.80 -23.69
C GLY A 26 11.61 1.61 -22.88
N VAL A 27 10.96 0.68 -23.59
CA VAL A 27 10.52 -0.63 -23.08
C VAL A 27 10.88 -1.72 -24.09
N GLY A 28 11.50 -2.82 -23.65
CA GLY A 28 11.90 -3.94 -24.49
C GLY A 28 13.11 -3.62 -25.38
N TYR A 29 13.02 -3.88 -26.68
CA TYR A 29 14.11 -3.58 -27.63
C TYR A 29 14.42 -2.09 -27.78
N SER A 30 13.49 -1.21 -27.37
CA SER A 30 13.70 0.25 -27.41
C SER A 30 14.51 0.78 -26.22
N GLY A 31 14.85 -0.06 -25.24
CA GLY A 31 15.71 0.29 -24.10
C GLY A 31 15.09 -0.02 -22.73
N MET A 32 15.79 0.42 -21.68
CA MET A 32 15.37 0.30 -20.29
C MET A 32 15.70 1.57 -19.50
N GLY A 33 14.96 1.78 -18.40
CA GLY A 33 15.10 2.97 -17.58
C GLY A 33 14.48 4.20 -18.23
N ASN A 34 14.64 5.33 -17.56
CA ASN A 34 14.17 6.63 -18.04
C ASN A 34 15.04 7.75 -17.46
N TYR A 35 14.99 8.90 -18.10
CA TYR A 35 15.58 10.13 -17.61
C TYR A 35 14.60 11.28 -17.85
N HIS A 36 15.11 12.51 -17.78
CA HIS A 36 14.41 13.80 -17.80
C HIS A 36 14.11 14.36 -16.41
N GLY A 37 14.50 15.63 -16.18
CA GLY A 37 14.22 16.37 -14.95
C GLY A 37 14.55 15.56 -13.69
N LYS A 38 13.54 15.35 -12.84
CA LYS A 38 13.65 14.55 -11.62
C LYS A 38 14.01 13.08 -11.90
N PHE A 39 13.51 12.49 -12.98
CA PHE A 39 13.80 11.09 -13.33
C PHE A 39 15.26 10.91 -13.71
N GLY A 40 15.86 11.90 -14.38
CA GLY A 40 17.30 11.92 -14.61
C GLY A 40 18.10 11.90 -13.31
N TYR A 41 17.76 12.78 -12.36
CA TYR A 41 18.39 12.77 -11.04
C TYR A 41 18.21 11.43 -10.33
N ASP A 42 16.99 10.90 -10.27
CA ASP A 42 16.67 9.62 -9.64
C ASP A 42 17.43 8.44 -10.29
N THR A 43 17.70 8.50 -11.59
CA THR A 43 18.43 7.47 -12.35
C THR A 43 19.93 7.50 -12.09
N PHE A 44 20.52 8.70 -11.95
CA PHE A 44 21.96 8.86 -11.72
C PHE A 44 22.34 8.96 -10.23
N THR A 45 21.36 8.86 -9.33
CA THR A 45 21.61 8.94 -7.88
C THR A 45 21.27 7.63 -7.18
N HIS A 46 22.04 7.33 -6.13
CA HIS A 46 21.79 6.16 -5.31
C HIS A 46 20.81 6.51 -4.17
N LYS A 47 19.59 5.99 -4.25
CA LYS A 47 18.58 6.11 -3.18
C LYS A 47 18.94 5.22 -1.98
N LYS A 48 19.74 5.78 -1.07
CA LYS A 48 20.18 5.07 0.15
C LYS A 48 19.00 4.79 1.08
N SER A 49 18.73 3.51 1.34
CA SER A 49 17.76 3.09 2.36
C SER A 49 18.35 3.30 3.76
N CYS A 50 17.64 4.08 4.59
CA CYS A 50 18.03 4.37 5.98
C CYS A 50 16.84 4.09 6.90
N LEU A 51 17.01 3.18 7.87
CA LEU A 51 16.01 2.90 8.91
C LEU A 51 16.46 3.49 10.24
N LYS A 52 15.68 4.43 10.78
CA LYS A 52 15.83 4.93 12.15
C LYS A 52 14.82 4.24 13.05
N LYS A 53 15.28 3.34 13.91
CA LYS A 53 14.43 2.62 14.88
C LYS A 53 14.33 3.42 16.19
N ASN A 54 13.13 3.54 16.73
CA ASN A 54 12.89 4.12 18.06
C ASN A 54 12.91 3.01 19.13
N PHE A 55 13.35 3.35 20.35
CA PHE A 55 13.43 2.42 21.50
C PHE A 55 12.13 2.33 22.31
N ASN A 56 10.97 2.52 21.67
CA ASN A 56 9.70 2.43 22.39
C ASN A 56 9.48 1.00 22.91
N GLY A 57 9.31 0.84 24.22
CA GLY A 57 9.16 -0.46 24.87
C GLY A 57 7.98 -1.27 24.36
N LEU A 58 6.89 -0.62 23.95
CA LEU A 58 5.74 -1.30 23.32
C LEU A 58 6.10 -1.92 21.97
N GLY A 59 6.87 -1.21 21.15
CA GLY A 59 7.33 -1.71 19.84
C GLY A 59 8.30 -2.87 19.98
N GLU A 60 9.19 -2.79 20.98
CA GLU A 60 10.13 -3.87 21.28
C GLU A 60 9.43 -5.11 21.85
N PHE A 61 8.42 -4.92 22.69
CA PHE A 61 7.59 -6.00 23.22
C PHE A 61 6.84 -6.75 22.12
N LEU A 62 6.23 -6.03 21.17
CA LEU A 62 5.56 -6.65 20.02
C LEU A 62 6.54 -7.38 19.09
N ALA A 63 7.76 -6.87 18.96
CA ALA A 63 8.83 -7.49 18.18
C ALA A 63 9.59 -8.60 18.95
N SER A 64 9.25 -8.88 20.20
CA SER A 64 9.95 -9.83 21.06
C SER A 64 10.01 -11.25 20.50
N GLY A 65 9.08 -11.62 19.62
CA GLY A 65 9.09 -12.88 18.87
C GLY A 65 10.30 -13.07 17.95
N ARG A 66 11.08 -12.02 17.67
CA ARG A 66 12.34 -12.08 16.92
C ARG A 66 13.49 -12.71 17.74
N TYR A 67 13.46 -12.63 19.07
CA TYR A 67 14.56 -13.11 19.91
C TYR A 67 14.36 -14.57 20.36
N PRO A 68 15.44 -15.35 20.50
CA PRO A 68 15.38 -16.70 21.07
C PRO A 68 14.98 -16.67 22.57
N PRO A 69 14.50 -17.80 23.13
CA PRO A 69 14.23 -19.09 22.48
C PRO A 69 12.94 -19.06 21.64
N TYR A 70 13.00 -19.70 20.47
CA TYR A 70 11.86 -19.85 19.58
C TYR A 70 10.94 -20.96 20.09
N SER A 71 9.66 -20.65 20.24
CA SER A 71 8.60 -21.58 20.60
C SER A 71 7.56 -21.57 19.48
N GLU A 72 6.89 -22.70 19.25
CA GLU A 72 5.83 -22.82 18.23
C GLU A 72 4.75 -21.73 18.36
N LYS A 73 4.46 -21.29 19.58
CA LYS A 73 3.53 -20.18 19.83
C LYS A 73 4.08 -18.84 19.32
N LYS A 74 5.36 -18.54 19.58
CA LYS A 74 6.00 -17.29 19.12
C LYS A 74 6.13 -17.28 17.59
N THR A 75 6.51 -18.41 17.00
CA THR A 75 6.71 -18.51 15.54
C THR A 75 5.39 -18.48 14.78
N SER A 76 4.33 -19.12 15.29
CA SER A 76 2.99 -19.06 14.68
C SER A 76 2.40 -17.64 14.74
N ILE A 77 2.55 -16.93 15.87
CA ILE A 77 2.11 -15.53 15.98
C ILE A 77 2.88 -14.62 15.01
N LEU A 78 4.21 -14.77 14.95
CA LEU A 78 5.05 -14.00 14.03
C LEU A 78 4.70 -14.29 12.57
N ALA A 79 4.49 -15.56 12.21
CA ALA A 79 4.08 -15.97 10.87
C ALA A 79 2.71 -15.39 10.49
N ASN A 80 1.74 -15.42 11.40
CA ASN A 80 0.41 -14.82 11.19
C ASN A 80 0.47 -13.29 11.04
N LEU A 81 1.42 -12.63 11.72
CA LEU A 81 1.60 -11.18 11.63
C LEU A 81 2.29 -10.77 10.32
N LEU A 82 3.26 -11.56 9.86
CA LEU A 82 3.98 -11.34 8.60
C LEU A 82 3.26 -11.92 7.38
N ALA A 83 2.23 -12.73 7.56
CA ALA A 83 1.45 -13.30 6.47
C ALA A 83 0.89 -12.20 5.57
N LYS A 84 1.12 -12.33 4.25
CA LYS A 84 0.62 -11.41 3.23
C LYS A 84 -0.90 -11.37 3.27
N ARG A 85 -1.47 -10.33 3.87
CA ARG A 85 -2.92 -10.15 3.90
C ARG A 85 -3.40 -9.76 2.51
N ARG A 86 -4.34 -10.52 1.95
CA ARG A 86 -5.08 -10.09 0.76
C ARG A 86 -5.85 -8.81 1.13
N PRO A 87 -5.88 -7.79 0.26
CA PRO A 87 -6.68 -6.60 0.55
C PRO A 87 -8.14 -7.03 0.74
N PHE A 88 -8.73 -6.65 1.88
CA PHE A 88 -10.15 -6.89 2.11
C PHE A 88 -10.95 -6.25 0.96
N PRO A 89 -11.92 -6.96 0.36
CA PRO A 89 -12.78 -6.35 -0.63
C PRO A 89 -13.55 -5.21 0.03
N LYS A 90 -13.17 -3.96 -0.29
CA LYS A 90 -13.78 -2.73 0.26
C LYS A 90 -15.27 -2.60 -0.05
N LEU A 91 -15.81 -3.44 -0.94
CA LEU A 91 -17.15 -3.29 -1.50
C LEU A 91 -18.27 -3.54 -0.47
N TYR A 92 -18.11 -4.51 0.44
CA TYR A 92 -19.22 -4.91 1.33
C TYR A 92 -19.03 -4.55 2.81
N PHE A 93 -17.80 -4.27 3.25
CA PHE A 93 -17.52 -4.04 4.67
C PHE A 93 -18.23 -2.78 5.22
N SER A 94 -18.20 -1.68 4.48
CA SER A 94 -18.89 -0.44 4.87
C SER A 94 -20.41 -0.63 4.97
N HIS A 95 -20.99 -1.36 4.01
CA HIS A 95 -22.43 -1.63 3.94
C HIS A 95 -22.90 -2.54 5.09
N ILE A 96 -22.15 -3.61 5.38
CA ILE A 96 -22.44 -4.52 6.50
C ILE A 96 -22.37 -3.78 7.84
N LEU A 97 -21.38 -2.89 8.00
CA LEU A 97 -21.22 -2.12 9.22
C LEU A 97 -22.36 -1.09 9.40
N ALA A 98 -22.78 -0.43 8.32
CA ALA A 98 -23.93 0.47 8.33
C ALA A 98 -25.24 -0.24 8.68
N VAL A 99 -25.50 -1.42 8.09
CA VAL A 99 -26.68 -2.25 8.43
C VAL A 99 -26.60 -2.72 9.87
N GLY A 100 -25.44 -3.17 10.33
CA GLY A 100 -25.23 -3.61 11.72
C GLY A 100 -25.53 -2.50 12.74
N VAL A 101 -25.04 -1.28 12.49
CA VAL A 101 -25.35 -0.11 13.34
C VAL A 101 -26.85 0.18 13.34
N GLY A 102 -27.51 0.14 12.17
CA GLY A 102 -28.95 0.35 12.06
C GLY A 102 -29.78 -0.65 12.87
N VAL A 103 -29.44 -1.94 12.80
CA VAL A 103 -30.12 -2.99 13.58
C VAL A 103 -29.92 -2.79 15.08
N VAL A 104 -28.69 -2.47 15.53
CA VAL A 104 -28.39 -2.22 16.95
C VAL A 104 -29.17 -1.01 17.47
N VAL A 105 -29.21 0.10 16.72
CA VAL A 105 -29.99 1.29 17.09
C VAL A 105 -31.48 0.93 17.21
N THR A 106 -32.02 0.17 16.26
CA THR A 106 -33.43 -0.23 16.27
C THR A 106 -33.75 -1.11 17.48
N LEU A 107 -32.90 -2.07 17.82
CA LEU A 107 -33.06 -2.92 19.00
C LEU A 107 -32.96 -2.13 20.31
N LEU A 108 -32.07 -1.15 20.39
CA LEU A 108 -31.95 -0.27 21.56
C LEU A 108 -33.19 0.61 21.75
N VAL A 109 -33.72 1.17 20.66
CA VAL A 109 -34.98 1.95 20.69
C VAL A 109 -36.15 1.08 21.08
N ASN A 110 -36.25 -0.14 20.52
CA ASN A 110 -37.32 -1.08 20.87
C ASN A 110 -37.27 -1.48 22.35
N LYS A 111 -36.06 -1.73 22.87
CA LYS A 111 -35.86 -2.02 24.29
C LYS A 111 -36.25 -0.84 25.17
N TYR A 112 -35.93 0.39 24.77
CA TYR A 112 -36.27 1.61 25.53
C TYR A 112 -37.78 1.89 25.57
N ILE A 113 -38.52 1.51 24.52
CA ILE A 113 -39.98 1.68 24.45
C ILE A 113 -40.73 0.65 25.30
N HIS A 114 -40.24 -0.59 25.38
CA HIS A 114 -40.88 -1.68 26.14
C HIS A 114 -40.52 -1.72 27.63
N ASP A 115 -39.46 -1.03 28.06
CA ASP A 115 -39.02 -0.94 29.46
C ASP A 115 -39.69 0.24 30.21
N LYS A 116 -40.70 0.86 29.59
CA LYS A 116 -41.49 1.99 30.11
C LYS A 116 -42.95 1.59 30.27
#